data_AF-A0A9E2MYS5-F1
#
_entry.id   AF-A0A9E2MYS5-F1
#
_cell.length_a   1.000
_cell.length_b   1.000
_cell.length_c   1.000
_cell.angle_alpha   90.00
_cell.angle_beta   90.00
_cell.angle_gamma   90.00
#
_symmetry.space_group_name_H-M   'P 1'
#
loop_
_entity.id
_entity.type
_entity.pdbx_description
1 polymer ?
#
loop_
_entity_poly.entity_id
_entity_poly.type
_entity_poly.pdbx_seq_one_letter_code
_entity_poly.pdbx_strand_id
1 'polypeptide(L)'
;MGSKLSYYYEMYRKMSLLRATPKIWNYLKYRCLARRATTSIQRYTPQICTLLLTKRCNLNCGYCNAAKILHERESESNASLDKVKHIFANPLFANCVLVDLTGGEPLLVKDLNGIVSYLAKRGHITNIITNGLLLANRVADLKRAGISRINISLYDTNRAVIERNIVKINRVFPVHMSIVLMRSQVEKQQVNLLETARFIRDAGCRSLRFWIYRPMGINPQPEEIISDTLPAYIEFRRRIEDALPDFCLWPATLQTGRVEKRCPQLWQRIGCDMLGNMTICCGIDTILQGPNSNLFSSDPNAIFNNPALVAMREKLLDPKSEPPDVCKTCNLLGEPGW
;
A
#
# COMPACT_ATOMS: atom_id res chain seq x y z
N MET A 1 13.16 -12.78 -13.23
CA MET A 1 13.89 -12.11 -12.12
C MET A 1 14.34 -10.68 -12.46
N GLY A 2 14.69 -10.38 -13.72
CA GLY A 2 15.16 -9.05 -14.15
C GLY A 2 14.15 -7.89 -14.02
N SER A 3 12.85 -8.12 -14.23
CA SER A 3 11.82 -7.07 -14.16
C SER A 3 11.55 -6.53 -12.75
N LYS A 4 11.80 -7.33 -11.70
CA LYS A 4 11.72 -6.86 -10.30
C LYS A 4 12.97 -6.09 -9.89
N LEU A 5 14.14 -6.41 -10.45
CA LEU A 5 15.37 -5.66 -10.18
C LEU A 5 15.34 -4.25 -10.77
N SER A 6 14.84 -4.09 -12.00
CA SER A 6 14.66 -2.76 -12.61
C SER A 6 13.71 -1.88 -11.78
N TYR A 7 12.66 -2.48 -11.24
CA TYR A 7 11.73 -1.83 -10.33
C TYR A 7 12.42 -1.29 -9.06
N TYR A 8 13.27 -2.09 -8.41
CA TYR A 8 14.04 -1.66 -7.24
C TYR A 8 15.10 -0.61 -7.58
N TYR A 9 15.76 -0.75 -8.73
CA TYR A 9 16.75 0.20 -9.21
C TYR A 9 16.14 1.60 -9.44
N GLU A 10 14.95 1.68 -10.03
CA GLU A 10 14.26 2.96 -10.20
C GLU A 10 13.94 3.63 -8.87
N MET A 11 13.58 2.87 -7.84
CA MET A 11 13.35 3.43 -6.51
C MET A 11 14.63 3.95 -5.87
N TYR A 12 15.73 3.22 -6.00
CA TYR A 12 17.03 3.68 -5.54
C TYR A 12 17.45 4.99 -6.21
N ARG A 13 17.32 5.08 -7.55
CA ARG A 13 17.71 6.27 -8.33
C ARG A 13 16.94 7.54 -7.94
N LYS A 14 15.71 7.40 -7.42
CA LYS A 14 14.88 8.54 -6.99
C LYS A 14 15.22 9.05 -5.60
N MET A 15 16.11 8.39 -4.86
CA MET A 15 16.63 8.89 -3.58
C MET A 15 17.72 9.93 -3.84
N SER A 16 17.50 11.19 -3.44
CA SER A 16 18.54 12.22 -3.54
C SER A 16 19.66 11.92 -2.53
N LEU A 17 20.86 11.54 -3.00
CA LEU A 17 21.95 10.97 -2.19
C LEU A 17 22.27 11.76 -0.90
N LEU A 18 22.31 13.10 -0.93
CA LEU A 18 22.71 13.93 0.23
C LEU A 18 21.59 14.16 1.28
N ARG A 19 20.31 14.19 0.89
CA ARG A 19 19.17 14.31 1.85
C ARG A 19 18.63 12.94 2.29
N ALA A 20 19.13 11.86 1.69
CA ALA A 20 18.70 10.50 1.95
C ALA A 20 19.58 9.77 2.97
N THR A 21 20.76 10.29 3.36
CA THR A 21 21.70 9.57 4.24
C THR A 21 21.07 9.07 5.55
N PRO A 22 20.29 9.88 6.31
CA PRO A 22 19.60 9.38 7.51
C PRO A 22 18.58 8.29 7.19
N LYS A 23 17.89 8.38 6.04
CA LYS A 23 16.91 7.40 5.58
C LYS A 23 17.57 6.09 5.14
N ILE A 24 18.69 6.18 4.42
CA ILE A 24 19.50 5.03 4.00
C ILE A 24 20.04 4.31 5.24
N TRP A 25 20.59 5.06 6.21
CA TRP A 25 21.06 4.49 7.46
C TRP A 25 19.92 3.84 8.25
N ASN A 26 18.75 4.49 8.33
CA ASN A 26 17.57 3.91 8.96
C ASN A 26 17.12 2.61 8.29
N TYR A 27 17.14 2.56 6.95
CA TYR A 27 16.85 1.37 6.17
C TYR A 27 17.86 0.25 6.42
N LEU A 28 19.17 0.55 6.38
CA LEU A 28 20.22 -0.43 6.68
C LEU A 28 20.12 -0.97 8.10
N LYS A 29 19.89 -0.10 9.09
CA LYS A 29 19.62 -0.52 10.48
C LYS A 29 18.42 -1.46 10.54
N TYR A 30 17.31 -1.11 9.89
CA TYR A 30 16.13 -1.99 9.83
C TYR A 30 16.45 -3.37 9.22
N ARG A 31 17.30 -3.42 8.17
CA ARG A 31 17.69 -4.67 7.50
C ARG A 31 18.63 -5.55 8.31
N CYS A 32 19.60 -4.95 8.98
CA CYS A 32 20.65 -5.69 9.67
C CYS A 32 20.25 -6.07 11.10
N LEU A 33 19.31 -5.37 11.71
CA LEU A 33 18.95 -5.57 13.11
C LEU A 33 17.86 -6.63 13.27
N ALA A 34 18.04 -7.54 14.23
CA ALA A 34 17.05 -8.53 14.59
C ALA A 34 15.72 -7.88 15.03
N ARG A 35 14.61 -8.42 14.52
CA ARG A 35 13.24 -8.02 14.89
C ARG A 35 12.99 -8.33 16.36
N ARG A 36 12.27 -7.42 17.04
CA ARG A 36 11.89 -7.53 18.46
C ARG A 36 10.43 -7.14 18.62
N ALA A 37 9.74 -7.70 19.60
CA ALA A 37 8.37 -7.33 19.92
C ALA A 37 8.25 -5.82 20.22
N THR A 38 9.14 -5.34 21.08
CA THR A 38 9.31 -3.93 21.43
C THR A 38 10.58 -3.38 20.79
N THR A 39 10.51 -2.19 20.20
CA THR A 39 11.66 -1.51 19.60
C THR A 39 11.54 0.00 19.77
N SER A 40 12.66 0.70 19.95
CA SER A 40 12.64 2.15 20.08
C SER A 40 12.93 2.83 18.74
N ILE A 41 12.39 4.04 18.56
CA ILE A 41 12.60 4.87 17.38
C ILE A 41 14.06 5.33 17.25
N GLN A 42 14.83 5.31 18.35
CA GLN A 42 16.28 5.56 18.34
C GLN A 42 17.03 4.41 17.63
N ARG A 43 16.54 3.17 17.74
CA ARG A 43 17.10 2.01 17.02
C ARG A 43 16.84 2.17 15.51
N TYR A 44 15.57 2.29 15.13
CA TYR A 44 15.12 2.69 13.81
C TYR A 44 13.66 3.16 13.87
N THR A 45 13.27 3.97 12.89
CA THR A 45 11.88 4.42 12.67
C THR A 45 11.22 3.61 11.53
N PRO A 46 9.89 3.61 11.41
CA PRO A 46 9.21 3.03 10.24
C PRO A 46 9.80 3.50 8.91
N GLN A 47 9.94 2.56 7.97
CA GLN A 47 10.43 2.84 6.60
C GLN A 47 9.30 3.35 5.69
N ILE A 48 8.05 3.00 6.01
CA ILE A 48 6.89 3.30 5.20
C ILE A 48 5.79 3.95 6.05
N CYS A 49 5.29 5.08 5.56
CA CYS A 49 4.12 5.75 6.11
C CYS A 49 2.94 5.58 5.15
N THR A 50 1.78 5.15 5.64
CA THR A 50 0.52 5.17 4.88
C THR A 50 -0.33 6.34 5.37
N LEU A 51 -0.58 7.35 4.54
CA LEU A 51 -1.45 8.49 4.90
C LEU A 51 -2.83 8.33 4.29
N LEU A 52 -3.86 8.32 5.13
CA LEU A 52 -5.24 8.43 4.70
C LEU A 52 -5.58 9.93 4.57
N LEU A 53 -5.49 10.48 3.35
CA LEU A 53 -5.63 11.92 3.11
C LEU A 53 -7.09 12.42 3.16
N THR A 54 -8.04 11.53 2.96
CA THR A 54 -9.47 11.86 3.01
C THR A 54 -10.28 10.58 3.16
N LYS A 55 -11.42 10.66 3.86
CA LYS A 55 -12.42 9.57 3.93
C LYS A 55 -13.43 9.63 2.77
N ARG A 56 -13.33 10.63 1.89
CA ARG A 56 -14.21 10.80 0.71
C ARG A 56 -13.72 9.97 -0.46
N CYS A 57 -14.63 9.25 -1.10
CA CYS A 57 -14.40 8.54 -2.35
C CYS A 57 -15.50 8.86 -3.36
N ASN A 58 -15.16 8.91 -4.64
CA ASN A 58 -16.10 8.99 -5.75
C ASN A 58 -16.49 7.61 -6.31
N LEU A 59 -16.19 6.54 -5.57
CA LEU A 59 -16.62 5.15 -5.81
C LEU A 59 -17.15 4.54 -4.50
N ASN A 60 -17.92 3.47 -4.61
CA ASN A 60 -18.48 2.71 -3.49
C ASN A 60 -18.30 1.19 -3.72
N CYS A 61 -17.05 0.74 -3.78
CA CYS A 61 -16.73 -0.65 -4.16
C CYS A 61 -17.15 -1.64 -3.05
N GLY A 62 -17.88 -2.71 -3.41
CA GLY A 62 -18.34 -3.71 -2.42
C GLY A 62 -17.20 -4.39 -1.65
N TYR A 63 -16.05 -4.61 -2.29
CA TYR A 63 -14.85 -5.19 -1.70
C TYR A 63 -13.89 -4.15 -1.09
N CYS A 64 -14.31 -2.91 -0.90
CA CYS A 64 -13.47 -1.90 -0.27
C CYS A 64 -13.12 -2.30 1.17
N ASN A 65 -11.84 -2.54 1.44
CA ASN A 65 -11.37 -2.89 2.78
C ASN A 65 -11.55 -1.75 3.79
N ALA A 66 -11.65 -0.51 3.33
CA ALA A 66 -11.84 0.68 4.15
C ALA A 66 -13.31 1.14 4.26
N ALA A 67 -14.27 0.38 3.73
CA ALA A 67 -15.68 0.81 3.64
C ALA A 67 -16.27 1.29 4.98
N LYS A 68 -15.83 0.71 6.11
CA LYS A 68 -16.30 1.07 7.46
C LYS A 68 -15.83 2.44 7.96
N ILE A 69 -14.72 2.95 7.40
CA ILE A 69 -14.11 4.22 7.80
C ILE A 69 -14.22 5.29 6.70
N LEU A 70 -14.57 4.90 5.47
CA LEU A 70 -14.86 5.82 4.39
C LEU A 70 -16.30 6.32 4.51
N HIS A 71 -16.61 7.44 3.86
CA HIS A 71 -17.93 8.11 3.83
C HIS A 71 -18.28 9.02 5.02
N GLU A 72 -17.41 9.15 6.02
CA GLU A 72 -17.49 10.29 6.93
C GLU A 72 -17.26 11.58 6.11
N ARG A 73 -18.27 12.47 6.12
CA ARG A 73 -18.23 13.75 5.38
C ARG A 73 -17.56 14.88 6.17
N GLU A 74 -16.97 14.56 7.33
CA GLU A 74 -16.39 15.56 8.20
C GLU A 74 -15.23 16.26 7.51
N SER A 75 -15.31 17.59 7.45
CA SER A 75 -14.32 18.43 6.79
C SER A 75 -12.93 18.26 7.42
N GLU A 76 -12.88 17.99 8.73
CA GLU A 76 -11.68 17.78 9.53
C GLU A 76 -10.88 16.54 9.13
N SER A 77 -11.52 15.56 8.50
CA SER A 77 -10.84 14.36 7.99
C SER A 77 -10.04 14.60 6.69
N ASN A 78 -10.20 15.77 6.05
CA ASN A 78 -9.49 16.08 4.81
C ASN A 78 -8.09 16.65 5.08
N ALA A 79 -7.16 16.23 4.24
CA ALA A 79 -5.80 16.71 4.24
C ALA A 79 -5.73 18.17 3.77
N SER A 80 -4.96 18.95 4.52
CA SER A 80 -4.36 20.19 4.08
C SER A 80 -2.84 20.05 4.12
N LEU A 81 -2.13 20.93 3.43
CA LEU A 81 -0.67 20.96 3.50
C LEU A 81 -0.17 21.11 4.95
N ASP A 82 -0.82 21.93 5.77
CA ASP A 82 -0.37 22.19 7.15
C ASP A 82 -0.58 21.01 8.08
N LYS A 83 -1.66 20.24 7.91
CA LYS A 83 -1.84 18.98 8.64
C LYS A 83 -0.74 17.98 8.32
N VAL A 84 -0.38 17.85 7.04
CA VAL A 84 0.71 16.96 6.65
C VAL A 84 2.06 17.46 7.19
N LYS A 85 2.31 18.78 7.18
CA LYS A 85 3.51 19.33 7.85
C LYS A 85 3.55 18.98 9.32
N HIS A 86 2.43 19.11 10.03
CA HIS A 86 2.32 18.78 11.45
C HIS A 86 2.59 17.29 11.72
N ILE A 87 1.99 16.38 10.93
CA ILE A 87 2.27 14.93 11.01
C ILE A 87 3.76 14.65 10.80
N PHE A 88 4.38 15.23 9.76
CA PHE A 88 5.78 14.99 9.40
C PHE A 88 6.79 15.79 10.24
N ALA A 89 6.33 16.59 11.21
CA ALA A 89 7.17 17.14 12.26
C ALA A 89 7.45 16.10 13.36
N ASN A 90 6.61 15.06 13.47
CA ASN A 90 6.80 13.99 14.45
C ASN A 90 8.03 13.13 14.07
N PRO A 91 8.95 12.84 15.02
CA PRO A 91 10.17 12.08 14.74
C PRO A 91 9.91 10.64 14.28
N LEU A 92 8.72 10.08 14.54
CA LEU A 92 8.32 8.76 14.05
C LEU A 92 8.39 8.66 12.51
N PHE A 93 8.15 9.77 11.80
CA PHE A 93 8.13 9.81 10.33
C PHE A 93 9.40 10.40 9.71
N ALA A 94 10.35 10.87 10.54
CA ALA A 94 11.52 11.62 10.07
C ALA A 94 12.34 10.87 9.02
N ASN A 95 12.48 9.55 9.17
CA ASN A 95 13.29 8.72 8.27
C ASN A 95 12.45 7.75 7.43
N CYS A 96 11.15 7.98 7.26
CA CYS A 96 10.37 7.21 6.30
C CYS A 96 10.95 7.39 4.89
N VAL A 97 11.20 6.28 4.22
CA VAL A 97 11.67 6.25 2.83
C VAL A 97 10.48 6.46 1.89
N LEU A 98 9.39 5.72 2.12
CA LEU A 98 8.20 5.72 1.28
C LEU A 98 7.01 6.31 2.03
N VAL A 99 6.26 7.17 1.36
CA VAL A 99 4.98 7.69 1.82
C VAL A 99 3.91 7.31 0.81
N ASP A 100 3.04 6.38 1.21
CA ASP A 100 1.86 5.97 0.46
C ASP A 100 0.71 6.93 0.78
N LEU A 101 0.39 7.78 -0.20
CA LEU A 101 -0.73 8.71 -0.20
C LEU A 101 -1.98 7.98 -0.70
N THR A 102 -2.91 7.73 0.21
CA THR A 102 -4.15 7.02 -0.06
C THR A 102 -5.34 7.77 0.56
N GLY A 103 -6.50 7.13 0.65
CA GLY A 103 -7.75 7.75 1.08
C GLY A 103 -8.93 6.91 0.64
N GLY A 104 -10.12 7.50 0.69
CA GLY A 104 -11.15 7.14 -0.27
C GLY A 104 -10.60 7.36 -1.67
N GLU A 105 -10.51 8.62 -2.12
CA GLU A 105 -9.81 8.98 -3.36
C GLU A 105 -8.90 10.19 -3.13
N PRO A 106 -7.57 10.03 -3.12
CA PRO A 106 -6.64 11.13 -2.86
C PRO A 106 -6.70 12.25 -3.90
N LEU A 107 -7.09 11.96 -5.15
CA LEU A 107 -7.22 12.99 -6.19
C LEU A 107 -8.36 13.99 -5.90
N LEU A 108 -9.23 13.74 -4.93
CA LEU A 108 -10.23 14.72 -4.44
C LEU A 108 -9.63 15.80 -3.53
N VAL A 109 -8.40 15.61 -3.05
CA VAL A 109 -7.74 16.54 -2.13
C VAL A 109 -7.22 17.75 -2.90
N LYS A 110 -7.65 18.96 -2.48
CA LYS A 110 -7.28 20.24 -3.10
C LYS A 110 -5.76 20.49 -3.03
N ASP A 111 -5.18 20.28 -1.85
CA ASP A 111 -3.76 20.57 -1.59
C ASP A 111 -2.80 19.45 -2.03
N LEU A 112 -3.28 18.42 -2.74
CA LEU A 112 -2.47 17.23 -3.05
C LEU A 112 -1.13 17.56 -3.71
N ASN A 113 -1.11 18.50 -4.65
CA ASN A 113 0.13 18.90 -5.34
C ASN A 113 1.13 19.54 -4.35
N GLY A 114 0.64 20.37 -3.42
CA GLY A 114 1.46 20.98 -2.37
C GLY A 114 2.01 19.93 -1.40
N ILE A 115 1.17 18.96 -1.01
CA ILE A 115 1.55 17.83 -0.15
C ILE A 115 2.65 17.00 -0.82
N VAL A 116 2.47 16.60 -2.08
CA VAL A 116 3.46 15.85 -2.86
C VAL A 116 4.78 16.62 -2.95
N SER A 117 4.71 17.92 -3.27
CA SER A 117 5.90 18.78 -3.37
C SER A 117 6.66 18.90 -2.05
N TYR A 118 5.93 19.08 -0.94
CA TYR A 118 6.51 19.14 0.40
C TYR A 118 7.27 17.86 0.76
N LEU A 119 6.64 16.70 0.57
CA LEU A 119 7.24 15.40 0.86
C LEU A 119 8.44 15.09 -0.04
N ALA A 120 8.32 15.38 -1.35
CA ALA A 120 9.40 15.19 -2.32
C ALA A 120 10.62 16.07 -1.99
N LYS A 121 10.42 17.34 -1.64
CA LYS A 121 11.52 18.26 -1.23
C LYS A 121 12.26 17.76 0.01
N ARG A 122 11.59 17.03 0.89
CA ARG A 122 12.17 16.39 2.08
C ARG A 122 12.82 15.04 1.78
N GLY A 123 12.85 14.61 0.53
CA GLY A 123 13.50 13.37 0.08
C GLY A 123 12.73 12.11 0.47
N HIS A 124 11.41 12.19 0.60
CA HIS A 124 10.55 11.01 0.68
C HIS A 124 10.16 10.57 -0.74
N ILE A 125 10.14 9.25 -0.98
CA ILE A 125 9.52 8.67 -2.16
C ILE A 125 8.01 8.72 -1.94
N THR A 126 7.29 9.43 -2.79
CA THR A 126 5.82 9.56 -2.70
C THR A 126 5.14 8.60 -3.68
N ASN A 127 4.20 7.81 -3.19
CA ASN A 127 3.37 6.94 -4.01
C ASN A 127 1.90 7.32 -3.81
N ILE A 128 1.17 7.57 -4.89
CA ILE A 128 -0.29 7.77 -4.83
C ILE A 128 -1.00 6.47 -5.18
N ILE A 129 -1.95 6.05 -4.36
CA ILE A 129 -2.88 4.96 -4.64
C ILE A 129 -4.23 5.56 -5.00
N THR A 130 -4.69 5.39 -6.25
CA THR A 130 -5.88 6.06 -6.78
C THR A 130 -6.76 5.10 -7.57
N ASN A 131 -8.06 5.36 -7.64
CA ASN A 131 -8.96 4.70 -8.60
C ASN A 131 -8.78 5.21 -10.04
N GLY A 132 -7.98 6.26 -10.25
CA GLY A 132 -7.57 6.73 -11.57
C GLY A 132 -8.63 7.49 -12.37
N LEU A 133 -9.88 7.62 -11.91
CA LEU A 133 -10.95 8.32 -12.64
C LEU A 133 -10.60 9.79 -12.94
N LEU A 134 -9.88 10.43 -12.02
CA LEU A 134 -9.47 11.85 -12.14
C LEU A 134 -8.03 12.01 -12.64
N LEU A 135 -7.31 10.89 -12.87
CA LEU A 135 -5.86 10.94 -13.05
C LEU A 135 -5.44 11.59 -14.37
N ALA A 136 -6.21 11.40 -15.44
CA ALA A 136 -5.91 11.98 -16.76
C ALA A 136 -5.69 13.50 -16.68
N ASN A 137 -6.49 14.19 -15.87
CA ASN A 137 -6.42 15.64 -15.69
C ASN A 137 -5.38 16.08 -14.63
N ARG A 138 -4.82 15.15 -13.86
CA ARG A 138 -3.97 15.44 -12.70
C ARG A 138 -2.53 14.96 -12.86
N VAL A 139 -2.26 14.01 -13.76
CA VAL A 139 -0.95 13.36 -13.90
C VAL A 139 0.18 14.36 -14.20
N ALA A 140 -0.07 15.36 -15.05
CA ALA A 140 0.93 16.36 -15.39
C ALA A 140 1.30 17.22 -14.17
N ASP A 141 0.31 17.63 -13.39
CA ASP A 141 0.50 18.43 -12.18
C ASP A 141 1.22 17.64 -11.09
N LEU A 142 0.85 16.37 -10.90
CA LEU A 142 1.51 15.47 -9.97
C LEU A 142 2.98 15.23 -10.35
N LYS A 143 3.26 15.07 -11.65
CA LYS A 143 4.64 14.98 -12.16
C LYS A 143 5.42 16.25 -11.84
N ARG A 144 4.85 17.45 -12.09
CA ARG A 144 5.48 18.74 -11.74
C ARG A 144 5.69 18.89 -10.23
N ALA A 145 4.76 18.38 -9.42
CA ALA A 145 4.88 18.38 -7.97
C ALA A 145 5.98 17.43 -7.45
N GLY A 146 6.48 16.50 -8.27
CA GLY A 146 7.55 15.57 -7.89
C GLY A 146 7.05 14.21 -7.39
N ILE A 147 5.87 13.75 -7.83
CA ILE A 147 5.38 12.41 -7.50
C ILE A 147 6.39 11.34 -7.92
N SER A 148 6.69 10.40 -7.03
CA SER A 148 7.67 9.34 -7.33
C SER A 148 7.03 8.10 -7.94
N ARG A 149 5.76 7.82 -7.63
CA ARG A 149 5.05 6.63 -8.09
C ARG A 149 3.53 6.89 -8.10
N ILE A 150 2.85 6.28 -9.06
CA ILE A 150 1.38 6.24 -9.12
C ILE A 150 0.97 4.79 -9.27
N ASN A 151 0.05 4.34 -8.42
CA ASN A 151 -0.57 3.03 -8.48
C ASN A 151 -2.07 3.19 -8.69
N ILE A 152 -2.57 2.70 -9.83
CA ILE A 152 -4.00 2.72 -10.15
C ILE A 152 -4.60 1.38 -9.75
N SER A 153 -5.63 1.42 -8.91
CA SER A 153 -6.47 0.26 -8.66
C SER A 153 -7.49 0.12 -9.78
N LEU A 154 -7.37 -0.95 -10.57
CA LEU A 154 -8.29 -1.26 -11.66
C LEU A 154 -9.48 -2.06 -11.14
N TYR A 155 -10.66 -1.59 -11.49
CA TYR A 155 -11.96 -2.13 -11.12
C TYR A 155 -12.85 -2.16 -12.36
N ASP A 156 -13.88 -2.98 -12.38
CA ASP A 156 -14.83 -2.99 -13.51
C ASP A 156 -15.49 -1.62 -13.71
N THR A 157 -15.77 -0.91 -12.61
CA THR A 157 -16.42 0.41 -12.60
C THR A 157 -15.55 1.55 -13.15
N ASN A 158 -14.22 1.41 -13.18
CA ASN A 158 -13.32 2.43 -13.75
C ASN A 158 -12.63 1.97 -15.04
N ARG A 159 -12.81 0.70 -15.45
CA ARG A 159 -12.10 0.08 -16.57
C ARG A 159 -12.16 0.90 -17.85
N ALA A 160 -13.36 1.29 -18.29
CA ALA A 160 -13.55 2.05 -19.53
C ALA A 160 -12.81 3.40 -19.53
N VAL A 161 -12.76 4.08 -18.37
CA VAL A 161 -12.05 5.36 -18.21
C VAL A 161 -10.53 5.14 -18.25
N ILE A 162 -10.05 4.09 -17.58
CA ILE A 162 -8.63 3.73 -17.60
C ILE A 162 -8.20 3.35 -19.01
N GLU A 163 -8.93 2.47 -19.69
CA GLU A 163 -8.58 2.01 -21.05
C GLU A 163 -8.44 3.17 -22.03
N ARG A 164 -9.36 4.14 -21.95
CA ARG A 164 -9.32 5.35 -22.79
C ARG A 164 -8.09 6.24 -22.56
N ASN A 165 -7.59 6.30 -21.33
CA ASN A 165 -6.64 7.33 -20.90
C ASN A 165 -5.24 6.80 -20.57
N ILE A 166 -5.09 5.51 -20.27
CA ILE A 166 -3.86 4.96 -19.68
C ILE A 166 -2.63 5.15 -20.57
N VAL A 167 -2.77 5.00 -21.89
CA VAL A 167 -1.68 5.22 -22.84
C VAL A 167 -1.19 6.67 -22.79
N LYS A 168 -2.13 7.63 -22.72
CA LYS A 168 -1.80 9.07 -22.60
C LYS A 168 -1.16 9.38 -21.25
N ILE A 169 -1.70 8.80 -20.17
CA ILE A 169 -1.15 8.94 -18.82
C ILE A 169 0.30 8.43 -18.77
N ASN A 170 0.57 7.23 -19.32
CA ASN A 170 1.90 6.62 -19.32
C ASN A 170 2.93 7.42 -20.14
N ARG A 171 2.51 8.15 -21.19
CA ARG A 171 3.39 9.10 -21.90
C ARG A 171 3.85 10.25 -21.01
N VAL A 172 3.03 10.67 -20.05
CA VAL A 172 3.40 11.71 -19.06
C VAL A 172 4.22 11.10 -17.94
N PHE A 173 3.68 10.06 -17.30
CA PHE A 173 4.26 9.40 -16.14
C PHE A 173 3.88 7.91 -16.14
N PRO A 174 4.84 6.98 -16.30
CA PRO A 174 4.55 5.56 -16.26
C PRO A 174 3.97 5.13 -14.90
N VAL A 175 2.83 4.44 -14.92
CA VAL A 175 2.12 4.03 -13.70
C VAL A 175 2.24 2.54 -13.42
N HIS A 176 1.92 2.17 -12.19
CA HIS A 176 1.72 0.79 -11.77
C HIS A 176 0.22 0.51 -11.66
N MET A 177 -0.18 -0.74 -11.87
CA MET A 177 -1.56 -1.17 -11.76
C MET A 177 -1.71 -2.19 -10.64
N SER A 178 -2.88 -2.21 -10.02
CA SER A 178 -3.28 -3.29 -9.12
C SER A 178 -4.70 -3.76 -9.35
N ILE A 179 -4.95 -5.06 -9.20
CA ILE A 179 -6.26 -5.70 -9.32
C ILE A 179 -6.52 -6.49 -8.04
N VAL A 180 -7.74 -6.42 -7.50
CA VAL A 180 -8.21 -7.34 -6.45
C VAL A 180 -8.77 -8.58 -7.15
N LEU A 181 -8.17 -9.74 -6.88
CA LEU A 181 -8.63 -11.02 -7.38
C LEU A 181 -9.79 -11.50 -6.52
N MET A 182 -10.95 -11.60 -7.16
CA MET A 182 -12.11 -12.31 -6.66
C MET A 182 -12.01 -13.79 -7.05
N ARG A 183 -12.49 -14.70 -6.19
CA ARG A 183 -12.46 -16.14 -6.46
C ARG A 183 -13.28 -16.47 -7.70
N SER A 184 -14.46 -15.87 -7.84
CA SER A 184 -15.36 -16.03 -8.99
C SER A 184 -14.67 -15.68 -10.32
N GLN A 185 -13.84 -14.63 -10.34
CA GLN A 185 -13.08 -14.23 -11.52
C GLN A 185 -11.96 -15.24 -11.84
N VAL A 186 -11.25 -15.72 -10.82
CA VAL A 186 -10.20 -16.74 -11.00
C VAL A 186 -10.79 -18.08 -11.45
N GLU A 187 -11.99 -18.45 -11.02
CA GLU A 187 -12.61 -19.72 -11.43
C GLU A 187 -13.29 -19.64 -12.80
N LYS A 188 -13.90 -18.50 -13.15
CA LYS A 188 -14.81 -18.39 -14.31
C LYS A 188 -14.33 -17.46 -15.41
N GLN A 189 -13.37 -16.57 -15.13
CA GLN A 189 -13.01 -15.44 -16.02
C GLN A 189 -11.49 -15.25 -16.19
N GLN A 190 -10.71 -16.35 -16.15
CA GLN A 190 -9.25 -16.27 -16.27
C GLN A 190 -8.78 -15.64 -17.59
N VAL A 191 -9.52 -15.85 -18.68
CA VAL A 191 -9.21 -15.26 -19.99
C VAL A 191 -9.28 -13.74 -19.90
N ASN A 192 -10.35 -13.19 -19.32
CA ASN A 192 -10.52 -11.74 -19.15
C ASN A 192 -9.43 -11.12 -18.25
N LEU A 193 -9.02 -11.84 -17.19
CA LEU A 193 -7.91 -11.40 -16.33
C LEU A 193 -6.59 -11.36 -17.10
N LEU A 194 -6.34 -12.36 -17.94
CA LEU A 194 -5.14 -12.44 -18.77
C LEU A 194 -5.11 -11.34 -19.84
N GLU A 195 -6.22 -11.12 -20.54
CA GLU A 195 -6.36 -10.04 -21.51
C GLU A 195 -6.16 -8.67 -20.86
N THR A 196 -6.72 -8.47 -19.67
CA THR A 196 -6.52 -7.24 -18.89
C THR A 196 -5.05 -7.06 -18.52
N ALA A 197 -4.35 -8.14 -18.14
CA ALA A 197 -2.92 -8.08 -17.83
C ALA A 197 -2.06 -7.77 -19.08
N ARG A 198 -2.39 -8.35 -20.25
CA ARG A 198 -1.76 -8.02 -21.53
C ARG A 198 -1.98 -6.55 -21.90
N PHE A 199 -3.22 -6.09 -21.82
CA PHE A 199 -3.57 -4.68 -22.05
C PHE A 199 -2.74 -3.74 -21.15
N ILE A 200 -2.64 -4.04 -19.86
CA ILE A 200 -1.86 -3.24 -18.91
C ILE A 200 -0.37 -3.16 -19.31
N ARG A 201 0.23 -4.29 -19.68
CA ARG A 201 1.62 -4.33 -20.17
C ARG A 201 1.75 -3.49 -21.44
N ASP A 202 0.88 -3.72 -22.42
CA ASP A 202 0.95 -3.11 -23.76
C ASP A 202 0.66 -1.60 -23.72
N ALA A 203 -0.12 -1.15 -22.74
CA ALA A 203 -0.33 0.26 -22.44
C ALA A 203 0.92 0.97 -21.88
N GLY A 204 2.00 0.24 -21.58
CA GLY A 204 3.27 0.78 -21.06
C GLY A 204 3.29 0.95 -19.54
N CYS A 205 2.41 0.28 -18.79
CA CYS A 205 2.47 0.28 -17.33
C CYS A 205 3.74 -0.44 -16.85
N ARG A 206 4.24 -0.07 -15.66
CA ARG A 206 5.49 -0.59 -15.11
C ARG A 206 5.36 -1.92 -14.40
N SER A 207 4.20 -2.17 -13.79
CA SER A 207 3.94 -3.44 -13.10
C SER A 207 2.44 -3.67 -12.96
N LEU A 208 2.08 -4.93 -12.74
CA LEU A 208 0.75 -5.32 -12.28
C LEU A 208 0.87 -6.13 -10.98
N ARG A 209 0.17 -5.66 -9.94
CA ARG A 209 0.06 -6.35 -8.66
C ARG A 209 -1.33 -6.92 -8.47
N PHE A 210 -1.41 -8.19 -8.14
CA PHE A 210 -2.64 -8.80 -7.69
C PHE A 210 -2.74 -8.68 -6.16
N TRP A 211 -3.93 -8.41 -5.67
CA TRP A 211 -4.29 -8.49 -4.26
C TRP A 211 -5.36 -9.58 -4.11
N ILE A 212 -5.37 -10.30 -3.00
CA ILE A 212 -6.49 -11.21 -2.72
C ILE A 212 -7.67 -10.41 -2.17
N TYR A 213 -8.88 -10.80 -2.54
CA TYR A 213 -10.08 -10.35 -1.85
C TYR A 213 -9.98 -10.70 -0.35
N ARG A 214 -10.36 -9.75 0.50
CA ARG A 214 -10.51 -9.94 1.94
C ARG A 214 -11.93 -9.53 2.33
N PRO A 215 -12.72 -10.39 3.02
CA PRO A 215 -14.10 -10.10 3.40
C PRO A 215 -14.17 -9.14 4.60
N MET A 216 -13.54 -7.98 4.49
CA MET A 216 -13.52 -6.92 5.52
C MET A 216 -14.44 -5.75 5.18
N GLY A 217 -14.91 -5.68 3.93
CA GLY A 217 -15.78 -4.61 3.42
C GLY A 217 -17.27 -4.81 3.71
N ILE A 218 -18.09 -4.06 2.99
CA ILE A 218 -19.57 -4.09 3.09
C ILE A 218 -20.22 -4.97 2.01
N ASN A 219 -19.47 -5.86 1.38
CA ASN A 219 -19.98 -6.72 0.32
C ASN A 219 -21.14 -7.59 0.87
N PRO A 220 -22.37 -7.47 0.33
CA PRO A 220 -23.50 -8.28 0.78
C PRO A 220 -23.34 -9.78 0.47
N GLN A 221 -22.45 -10.13 -0.47
CA GLN A 221 -22.15 -11.50 -0.87
C GLN A 221 -20.63 -11.72 -0.85
N PRO A 222 -20.02 -11.89 0.34
CA PRO A 222 -18.59 -12.10 0.43
C PRO A 222 -18.18 -13.40 -0.24
N GLU A 223 -17.11 -13.35 -1.05
CA GLU A 223 -16.52 -14.54 -1.64
C GLU A 223 -15.51 -15.20 -0.70
N GLU A 224 -15.26 -16.49 -0.91
CA GLU A 224 -14.17 -17.18 -0.25
C GLU A 224 -12.81 -16.63 -0.68
N ILE A 225 -11.85 -16.65 0.24
CA ILE A 225 -10.51 -16.15 0.00
C ILE A 225 -9.73 -17.16 -0.85
N ILE A 226 -9.01 -16.65 -1.86
CA ILE A 226 -8.15 -17.47 -2.72
C ILE A 226 -6.91 -17.91 -1.93
N SER A 227 -6.69 -19.23 -1.86
CA SER A 227 -5.46 -19.85 -1.35
C SER A 227 -4.49 -20.26 -2.46
N ASP A 228 -3.25 -20.53 -2.07
CA ASP A 228 -2.24 -21.17 -2.92
C ASP A 228 -2.57 -22.62 -3.33
N THR A 229 -3.52 -23.25 -2.65
CA THR A 229 -3.99 -24.62 -2.92
C THR A 229 -5.19 -24.69 -3.87
N LEU A 230 -5.80 -23.55 -4.23
CA LEU A 230 -6.94 -23.53 -5.15
C LEU A 230 -6.49 -23.92 -6.57
N PRO A 231 -6.98 -25.02 -7.18
CA PRO A 231 -6.53 -25.47 -8.50
C PRO A 231 -6.70 -24.41 -9.59
N ALA A 232 -7.81 -23.67 -9.57
CA ALA A 232 -8.06 -22.57 -10.49
C ALA A 232 -7.01 -21.46 -10.38
N TYR A 233 -6.56 -21.16 -9.16
CA TYR A 233 -5.50 -20.17 -8.95
C TYR A 233 -4.14 -20.66 -9.45
N ILE A 234 -3.78 -21.92 -9.18
CA ILE A 234 -2.53 -22.52 -9.65
C ILE A 234 -2.45 -22.42 -11.18
N GLU A 235 -3.53 -22.78 -11.87
CA GLU A 235 -3.60 -22.66 -13.32
C GLU A 235 -3.55 -21.21 -13.80
N PHE A 236 -4.28 -20.30 -13.14
CA PHE A 236 -4.23 -18.87 -13.46
C PHE A 236 -2.81 -18.31 -13.34
N ARG A 237 -2.10 -18.65 -12.26
CA ARG A 237 -0.73 -18.21 -12.00
C ARG A 237 0.23 -18.69 -13.09
N ARG A 238 0.15 -19.98 -13.45
CA ARG A 238 0.95 -20.55 -14.53
C ARG A 238 0.69 -19.81 -15.86
N ARG A 239 -0.58 -19.64 -16.23
CA ARG A 239 -0.98 -18.94 -17.47
C ARG A 239 -0.45 -17.52 -17.55
N ILE A 240 -0.55 -16.76 -16.46
CA ILE A 240 -0.15 -15.34 -16.48
C ILE A 240 1.37 -15.17 -16.48
N GLU A 241 2.11 -16.04 -15.78
CA GLU A 241 3.58 -16.05 -15.79
C GLU A 241 4.11 -16.46 -17.18
N ASP A 242 3.52 -17.49 -17.81
CA ASP A 242 3.86 -17.95 -19.17
C ASP A 242 3.59 -16.86 -20.23
N ALA A 243 2.46 -16.15 -20.08
CA ALA A 243 2.03 -15.17 -21.06
C ALA A 243 2.78 -13.83 -21.01
N LEU A 244 3.40 -13.51 -19.87
CA LEU A 244 3.99 -12.20 -19.55
C LEU A 244 5.35 -12.34 -18.83
N PRO A 245 6.32 -13.13 -19.35
CA PRO A 245 7.54 -13.52 -18.63
C PRO A 245 8.44 -12.33 -18.23
N ASP A 246 8.43 -11.25 -19.01
CA ASP A 246 9.25 -10.05 -18.78
C ASP A 246 8.50 -8.91 -18.09
N PHE A 247 7.20 -9.09 -17.80
CA PHE A 247 6.43 -8.07 -17.12
C PHE A 247 6.60 -8.15 -15.60
N CYS A 248 6.65 -7.00 -14.92
CA CYS A 248 6.76 -6.97 -13.46
C CYS A 248 5.43 -7.38 -12.82
N LEU A 249 5.26 -8.68 -12.59
CA LEU A 249 4.09 -9.26 -11.94
C LEU A 249 4.33 -9.53 -10.46
N TRP A 250 3.30 -9.27 -9.66
CA TRP A 250 3.23 -9.65 -8.25
C TRP A 250 2.00 -10.54 -8.06
N PRO A 251 2.13 -11.86 -8.32
CA PRO A 251 1.04 -12.80 -8.12
C PRO A 251 0.73 -12.89 -6.62
N ALA A 252 -0.56 -12.97 -6.28
CA ALA A 252 -1.02 -12.97 -4.90
C ALA A 252 -1.37 -14.40 -4.45
N THR A 253 -0.85 -14.89 -3.33
CA THR A 253 -1.46 -16.05 -2.65
C THR A 253 -1.55 -15.86 -1.16
N LEU A 254 -2.67 -16.32 -0.59
CA LEU A 254 -2.69 -16.70 0.80
C LEU A 254 -2.04 -18.08 0.93
N GLN A 255 -0.98 -18.19 1.73
CA GLN A 255 -0.41 -19.50 2.05
C GLN A 255 -1.36 -20.25 2.99
N THR A 256 -1.64 -21.52 2.67
CA THR A 256 -2.44 -22.40 3.53
C THR A 256 -1.59 -23.48 4.21
N GLY A 257 -2.02 -23.94 5.38
CA GLY A 257 -1.26 -24.89 6.21
C GLY A 257 -0.25 -24.18 7.13
N ARG A 258 0.98 -24.71 7.23
CA ARG A 258 2.04 -24.14 8.08
C ARG A 258 2.65 -22.91 7.39
N VAL A 259 2.13 -21.73 7.69
CA VAL A 259 2.60 -20.47 7.11
C VAL A 259 3.86 -19.97 7.80
N GLU A 260 4.89 -19.64 7.03
CA GLU A 260 6.08 -18.97 7.57
C GLU A 260 5.76 -17.51 7.90
N LYS A 261 5.93 -17.10 9.16
CA LYS A 261 5.58 -15.74 9.64
C LYS A 261 6.67 -14.71 9.30
N ARG A 262 6.94 -14.52 8.01
CA ARG A 262 8.05 -13.68 7.51
C ARG A 262 7.69 -12.21 7.33
N CYS A 263 6.40 -11.86 7.38
CA CYS A 263 5.89 -10.51 7.15
C CYS A 263 6.64 -9.41 7.95
N PRO A 264 7.24 -8.42 7.29
CA PRO A 264 7.92 -7.30 7.95
C PRO A 264 7.01 -6.15 8.40
N GLN A 265 5.74 -6.13 7.97
CA GLN A 265 4.95 -4.89 7.94
C GLN A 265 4.80 -4.22 9.31
N LEU A 266 4.63 -4.99 10.39
CA LEU A 266 4.49 -4.44 11.75
C LEU A 266 5.74 -3.72 12.28
N TRP A 267 6.90 -3.92 11.66
CA TRP A 267 8.16 -3.25 12.05
C TRP A 267 8.56 -2.14 11.10
N GLN A 268 8.11 -2.16 9.84
CA GLN A 268 8.54 -1.18 8.86
C GLN A 268 7.46 -0.18 8.45
N ARG A 269 6.18 -0.48 8.71
CA ARG A 269 5.06 0.32 8.20
C ARG A 269 4.16 0.75 9.34
N ILE A 270 3.73 2.00 9.27
CA ILE A 270 2.66 2.53 10.12
C ILE A 270 1.75 3.44 9.30
N GLY A 271 0.44 3.42 9.59
CA GLY A 271 -0.53 4.30 8.95
C GLY A 271 -1.00 5.41 9.88
N CYS A 272 -1.44 6.53 9.31
CA CYS A 272 -1.98 7.68 10.04
C CYS A 272 -3.05 8.39 9.20
N ASP A 273 -4.16 8.78 9.82
CA ASP A 273 -5.15 9.67 9.19
C ASP A 273 -4.90 11.15 9.52
N MET A 274 -5.73 12.04 8.99
CA MET A 274 -5.56 13.49 9.18
C MET A 274 -5.96 13.98 10.59
N LEU A 275 -6.52 13.11 11.43
CA LEU A 275 -6.84 13.36 12.83
C LEU A 275 -5.78 12.77 13.77
N GLY A 276 -4.71 12.19 13.23
CA GLY A 276 -3.62 11.59 13.98
C GLY A 276 -3.89 10.15 14.40
N ASN A 277 -5.03 9.55 14.03
CA ASN A 277 -5.33 8.17 14.39
C ASN A 277 -4.38 7.23 13.66
N MET A 278 -3.72 6.36 14.43
CA MET A 278 -2.70 5.46 13.92
C MET A 278 -3.32 4.13 13.49
N THR A 279 -2.82 3.51 12.42
CA THR A 279 -3.34 2.24 11.91
C THR A 279 -2.31 1.12 11.92
N ILE A 280 -2.78 -0.11 11.81
CA ILE A 280 -1.94 -1.32 11.80
C ILE A 280 -1.49 -1.64 10.37
N CYS A 281 -0.19 -1.84 10.18
CA CYS A 281 0.42 -2.35 8.94
C CYS A 281 0.00 -1.57 7.67
N CYS A 282 -0.43 -2.27 6.60
CA CYS A 282 -1.03 -1.71 5.40
C CYS A 282 -2.55 -1.55 5.49
N GLY A 283 -3.18 -2.03 6.57
CA GLY A 283 -4.60 -1.89 6.81
C GLY A 283 -4.91 -0.46 7.21
N ILE A 284 -5.62 0.26 6.35
CA ILE A 284 -6.14 1.59 6.68
C ILE A 284 -7.43 1.49 7.50
N ASP A 285 -8.10 0.34 7.46
CA ASP A 285 -9.37 0.05 8.11
C ASP A 285 -9.25 -0.31 9.59
N THR A 286 -8.06 -0.73 10.03
CA THR A 286 -7.81 -1.11 11.42
C THR A 286 -7.06 -0.01 12.16
N ILE A 287 -7.83 0.90 12.77
CA ILE A 287 -7.33 1.97 13.63
C ILE A 287 -6.95 1.38 15.00
N LEU A 288 -5.77 1.74 15.51
CA LEU A 288 -5.31 1.38 16.85
C LEU A 288 -6.27 1.96 17.89
N GLN A 289 -6.62 1.16 18.89
CA GLN A 289 -7.50 1.57 19.99
C GLN A 289 -6.70 1.65 21.30
N GLY A 290 -7.25 2.37 22.28
CA GLY A 290 -6.64 2.50 23.60
C GLY A 290 -5.47 3.49 23.64
N PRO A 291 -4.56 3.37 24.63
CA PRO A 291 -3.46 4.32 24.82
C PRO A 291 -2.49 4.29 23.63
N ASN A 292 -1.82 5.42 23.36
CA ASN A 292 -0.80 5.53 22.31
C ASN A 292 -1.33 5.21 20.91
N SER A 293 -2.59 5.54 20.64
CA SER A 293 -3.27 5.33 19.36
C SER A 293 -3.35 6.58 18.49
N ASN A 294 -3.02 7.76 19.04
CA ASN A 294 -3.07 9.04 18.33
C ASN A 294 -1.70 9.72 18.31
N LEU A 295 -1.28 10.18 17.13
CA LEU A 295 0.00 10.82 16.87
C LEU A 295 0.20 12.13 17.65
N PHE A 296 -0.87 12.89 17.85
CA PHE A 296 -0.79 14.25 18.37
C PHE A 296 -0.77 14.30 19.90
N SER A 297 -1.24 13.23 20.56
CA SER A 297 -1.37 13.17 22.02
C SER A 297 -0.49 12.10 22.67
N SER A 298 0.41 11.46 21.92
CA SER A 298 1.20 10.33 22.45
C SER A 298 2.67 10.40 22.04
N ASP A 299 3.51 9.84 22.90
CA ASP A 299 4.94 9.73 22.64
C ASP A 299 5.22 8.81 21.42
N PRO A 300 6.12 9.20 20.51
CA PRO A 300 6.49 8.40 19.33
C PRO A 300 6.97 6.97 19.62
N ASN A 301 7.74 6.75 20.70
CA ASN A 301 8.15 5.40 21.11
C ASN A 301 6.95 4.61 21.60
N ALA A 302 6.06 5.24 22.37
CA ALA A 302 4.87 4.61 22.90
C ALA A 302 3.89 4.21 21.77
N ILE A 303 3.73 5.05 20.73
CA ILE A 303 2.93 4.73 19.54
C ILE A 303 3.52 3.51 18.82
N PHE A 304 4.83 3.52 18.57
CA PHE A 304 5.48 2.44 17.83
C PHE A 304 5.51 1.11 18.62
N ASN A 305 5.31 1.19 19.94
CA ASN A 305 5.15 0.07 20.85
C ASN A 305 3.75 0.01 21.46
N ASN A 306 2.73 0.45 20.70
CA ASN A 306 1.34 0.27 21.11
C ASN A 306 1.11 -1.20 21.51
N PRO A 307 0.41 -1.50 22.63
CA PRO A 307 0.24 -2.86 23.12
C PRO A 307 -0.31 -3.84 22.07
N ALA A 308 -1.22 -3.39 21.20
CA ALA A 308 -1.74 -4.22 20.12
C ALA A 308 -0.65 -4.58 19.10
N LEU A 309 0.21 -3.63 18.73
CA LEU A 309 1.36 -3.87 17.83
C LEU A 309 2.37 -4.84 18.45
N VAL A 310 2.68 -4.65 19.74
CA VAL A 310 3.62 -5.52 20.46
C VAL A 310 3.10 -6.95 20.52
N ALA A 311 1.85 -7.15 20.94
CA ALA A 311 1.23 -8.48 21.00
C ALA A 311 1.21 -9.19 19.62
N MET A 312 0.94 -8.44 18.55
CA MET A 312 1.00 -9.01 17.20
C MET A 312 2.43 -9.39 16.79
N ARG A 313 3.43 -8.58 17.13
CA ARG A 313 4.85 -8.88 16.85
C ARG A 313 5.33 -10.09 17.64
N GLU A 314 4.91 -10.27 18.89
CA GLU A 314 5.21 -11.46 19.70
C GLU A 314 4.69 -12.73 19.01
N LYS A 315 3.42 -12.72 18.58
CA LYS A 315 2.83 -13.82 17.81
C LYS A 315 3.56 -14.07 16.49
N LEU A 316 4.05 -13.03 15.80
CA LEU A 316 4.82 -13.25 14.58
C LEU A 316 6.23 -13.81 14.85
N LEU A 317 6.85 -13.48 15.99
CA LEU A 317 8.20 -13.91 16.34
C LEU A 317 8.25 -15.31 16.96
N ASP A 318 7.23 -15.72 17.74
CA ASP A 318 7.19 -17.04 18.36
C ASP A 318 6.85 -18.12 17.32
N PRO A 319 7.74 -19.04 16.94
CA PRO A 319 7.47 -20.05 15.91
C PRO A 319 6.35 -21.04 16.28
N LYS A 320 5.95 -21.13 17.54
CA LYS A 320 4.92 -22.07 18.03
C LYS A 320 3.52 -21.47 18.05
N SER A 321 3.38 -20.15 18.03
CA SER A 321 2.07 -19.50 18.05
C SER A 321 1.39 -19.45 16.68
N GLU A 322 0.07 -19.36 16.68
CA GLU A 322 -0.69 -18.96 15.50
C GLU A 322 -0.44 -17.48 15.16
N PRO A 323 -0.45 -17.09 13.88
CA PRO A 323 -0.35 -15.69 13.49
C PRO A 323 -1.56 -14.89 14.03
N PRO A 324 -1.43 -13.55 14.18
CA PRO A 324 -2.56 -12.69 14.51
C PRO A 324 -3.75 -12.88 13.56
N ASP A 325 -4.99 -12.73 14.04
CA ASP A 325 -6.19 -13.04 13.24
C ASP A 325 -6.27 -12.19 11.96
N VAL A 326 -5.89 -10.91 12.04
CA VAL A 326 -5.80 -10.02 10.87
C VAL A 326 -4.78 -10.51 9.83
N CYS A 327 -3.78 -11.29 10.23
CA CYS A 327 -2.75 -11.84 9.35
C CYS A 327 -3.18 -13.15 8.67
N LYS A 328 -4.12 -13.92 9.26
CA LYS A 328 -4.58 -15.22 8.72
C LYS A 328 -5.23 -15.12 7.34
N THR A 329 -5.70 -13.93 6.97
CA THR A 329 -6.33 -13.64 5.68
C THR A 329 -5.49 -12.71 4.80
N CYS A 330 -4.20 -12.55 5.12
CA CYS A 330 -3.31 -11.61 4.45
C CYS A 330 -2.28 -12.35 3.58
N ASN A 331 -2.26 -12.05 2.27
CA ASN A 331 -1.28 -12.60 1.34
C ASN A 331 0.17 -12.14 1.60
N LEU A 332 0.39 -11.19 2.51
CA LEU A 332 1.73 -10.73 2.87
C LEU A 332 2.36 -11.51 4.03
N LEU A 333 1.63 -12.42 4.70
CA LEU A 333 2.13 -13.11 5.89
C LEU A 333 3.43 -13.90 5.62
N GLY A 334 3.46 -14.63 4.50
CA GLY A 334 4.60 -15.41 4.03
C GLY A 334 5.61 -14.63 3.19
N GLU A 335 5.31 -13.38 2.83
CA GLU A 335 6.23 -12.57 2.05
C GLU A 335 7.31 -11.98 2.97
N PRO A 336 8.62 -12.14 2.65
CA PRO A 336 9.68 -11.43 3.36
C PRO A 336 9.60 -9.90 3.19
N GLY A 337 8.66 -9.43 2.36
CA GLY A 337 8.43 -8.05 1.98
C GLY A 337 9.51 -7.52 1.05
N TRP A 338 9.53 -6.19 0.92
CA TRP A 338 10.60 -5.44 0.27
C TRP A 338 11.94 -5.88 0.78
#